data_AF-A0A916TD03-F1
#
_entry.id   AF-A0A916TD03-F1
#
_cell.length_a   1.000
_cell.length_b   1.000
_cell.length_c   1.000
_cell.angle_alpha   90.00
_cell.angle_beta   90.00
_cell.angle_gamma   90.00
#
_symmetry.space_group_name_H-M   'P 1'
#
loop_
_entity.id
_entity.type
_entity.pdbx_description
1 polymer ?
#
loop_
_entity_poly.entity_id
_entity_poly.type
_entity_poly.pdbx_seq_one_letter_code
_entity_poly.pdbx_strand_id
1 'polypeptide(L)'
;MRQISAGRDAVLLDFSDDPNPLDSAVSVAARLRGEAARGALGEDVDVIGAATTVLVQWPPAAGVNALALHRALRNATRVGDGGSRSPSDTPSASPSATDAPGAPNSAPDHHIDVRYDGADLAEVADTLTASGGDDWSVDDVVRAHTAITWRVQFIGFAPGFGYLVPDESTTAPDHPARRLATIGRRTTSRTRVPGGAVALAAGYSAVYPRPGPGGWNLLGRTEATMFDVHADPPSTLSPGDTVVFRDIGGSR
;
A
#
# COMPACT_ATOMS: atom_id res chain seq x y z
N MET A 1 -16.88 10.72 0.05
CA MET A 1 -16.63 10.05 -1.25
C MET A 1 -17.36 10.77 -2.38
N ARG A 2 -16.63 11.20 -3.41
CA ARG A 2 -17.15 11.74 -4.68
C ARG A 2 -17.01 10.69 -5.78
N GLN A 3 -17.94 10.67 -6.74
CA GLN A 3 -17.82 9.84 -7.95
C GLN A 3 -17.53 10.75 -9.15
N ILE A 4 -16.44 10.47 -9.85
CA ILE A 4 -15.96 11.27 -10.98
C ILE A 4 -15.94 10.36 -12.20
N SER A 5 -16.54 10.79 -13.32
CA SER A 5 -16.41 10.07 -14.59
C SER A 5 -14.95 10.08 -15.04
N ALA A 6 -14.41 8.90 -15.35
CA ALA A 6 -13.03 8.71 -15.78
C ALA A 6 -12.95 8.14 -17.21
N GLY A 7 -13.91 8.52 -18.07
CA GLY A 7 -14.08 7.97 -19.41
C GLY A 7 -15.47 7.39 -19.63
N ARG A 8 -15.62 6.60 -20.70
CA ARG A 8 -16.91 5.99 -21.08
C ARG A 8 -17.21 4.69 -20.32
N ASP A 9 -16.16 4.08 -19.77
CA ASP A 9 -16.10 2.73 -19.23
C ASP A 9 -15.48 2.71 -17.82
N ALA A 10 -15.25 3.87 -17.20
CA ALA A 10 -14.65 3.93 -15.87
C ALA A 10 -15.22 5.04 -14.98
N VAL A 11 -15.22 4.77 -13.68
CA VAL A 11 -15.57 5.72 -12.62
C VAL A 11 -14.44 5.76 -11.59
N LEU A 12 -13.99 6.97 -11.27
CA LEU A 12 -13.06 7.23 -10.19
C LEU A 12 -13.84 7.59 -8.92
N LEU A 13 -13.68 6.78 -7.88
CA LEU A 13 -14.17 7.06 -6.54
C LEU A 13 -13.09 7.81 -5.77
N ASP A 14 -13.40 9.01 -5.31
CA ASP A 14 -12.46 9.90 -4.61
C ASP A 14 -12.88 10.05 -3.14
N PHE A 15 -11.97 9.65 -2.24
CA PHE A 15 -12.16 9.63 -0.79
C PHE A 15 -11.41 10.76 -0.08
N SER A 16 -10.84 11.72 -0.81
CA SER A 16 -10.00 12.78 -0.24
C SER A 16 -10.70 13.65 0.81
N ASP A 17 -12.03 13.70 0.78
CA ASP A 17 -12.86 14.45 1.74
C ASP A 17 -13.32 13.60 2.95
N ASP A 18 -12.98 12.31 3.00
CA ASP A 18 -13.38 11.42 4.09
C ASP A 18 -12.50 11.65 5.34
N PRO A 19 -12.97 11.35 6.57
CA PRO A 19 -12.19 11.56 7.79
C PRO A 19 -10.85 10.79 7.80
N ASN A 20 -10.83 9.63 7.14
CA ASN A 20 -9.62 8.86 6.90
C ASN A 20 -9.62 8.38 5.44
N PRO A 21 -9.09 9.20 4.50
CA PRO A 21 -9.15 8.93 3.07
C PRO A 21 -8.46 7.62 2.66
N LEU A 22 -7.32 7.31 3.30
CA LEU A 22 -6.50 6.14 3.00
C LEU A 22 -7.25 4.85 3.36
N ASP A 23 -7.78 4.77 4.59
CA ASP A 23 -8.51 3.59 5.05
C ASP A 23 -9.83 3.41 4.30
N SER A 24 -10.49 4.52 3.95
CA SER A 24 -11.72 4.49 3.16
C SER A 24 -11.48 3.91 1.77
N ALA A 25 -10.42 4.36 1.08
CA ALA A 25 -10.06 3.84 -0.24
C ALA A 25 -9.70 2.34 -0.19
N VAL A 26 -8.91 1.90 0.80
CA VAL A 26 -8.53 0.48 0.97
C VAL A 26 -9.74 -0.40 1.25
N SER A 27 -10.58 -0.01 2.22
CA SER A 27 -11.77 -0.78 2.61
C SER A 27 -12.75 -0.91 1.45
N VAL A 28 -13.01 0.17 0.71
CA VAL A 28 -13.92 0.14 -0.43
C VAL A 28 -13.34 -0.65 -1.59
N ALA A 29 -12.04 -0.53 -1.90
CA ALA A 29 -11.39 -1.32 -2.94
C ALA A 29 -11.50 -2.83 -2.65
N ALA A 30 -11.20 -3.26 -1.41
CA ALA A 30 -11.29 -4.67 -1.02
C ALA A 30 -12.71 -5.22 -1.18
N ARG A 31 -13.72 -4.44 -0.77
CA ARG A 31 -15.14 -4.83 -0.90
C ARG A 31 -15.58 -4.89 -2.35
N LEU A 32 -15.23 -3.89 -3.16
CA LEU A 32 -15.58 -3.85 -4.58
C LEU A 32 -14.90 -4.98 -5.36
N ARG A 33 -13.64 -5.35 -5.03
CA ARG A 33 -13.00 -6.54 -5.60
C ARG A 33 -13.77 -7.81 -5.26
N GLY A 34 -14.26 -7.94 -4.03
CA GLY A 34 -15.13 -9.06 -3.62
C GLY A 34 -16.45 -9.10 -4.40
N GLU A 35 -17.06 -7.94 -4.67
CA GLU A 35 -18.28 -7.85 -5.49
C GLU A 35 -17.98 -8.15 -6.98
N ALA A 36 -16.85 -7.66 -7.52
CA ALA A 36 -16.40 -7.95 -8.88
C ALA A 36 -16.14 -9.45 -9.08
N ALA A 37 -15.45 -10.11 -8.15
CA ALA A 37 -15.17 -11.54 -8.19
C ALA A 37 -16.44 -12.41 -8.18
N ARG A 38 -17.54 -11.90 -7.64
CA ARG A 38 -18.86 -12.56 -7.66
C ARG A 38 -19.69 -12.19 -8.90
N GLY A 39 -19.15 -11.42 -9.83
CA GLY A 39 -19.83 -10.91 -11.02
C GLY A 39 -20.88 -9.83 -10.73
N ALA A 40 -20.95 -9.29 -9.51
CA ALA A 40 -21.98 -8.34 -9.12
C ALA A 40 -21.84 -6.98 -9.81
N LEU A 41 -20.64 -6.65 -10.30
CA LEU A 41 -20.34 -5.46 -11.10
C LEU A 41 -20.46 -5.69 -12.61
N GLY A 42 -20.59 -6.94 -13.07
CA GLY A 42 -20.41 -7.36 -14.46
C GLY A 42 -19.19 -8.27 -14.62
N GLU A 43 -18.99 -8.78 -15.83
CA GLU A 43 -17.81 -9.59 -16.18
C GLU A 43 -16.59 -8.68 -16.46
N ASP A 44 -15.40 -9.18 -16.14
CA ASP A 44 -14.10 -8.55 -16.42
C ASP A 44 -13.97 -7.09 -15.93
N VAL A 45 -14.55 -6.80 -14.76
CA VAL A 45 -14.44 -5.48 -14.12
C VAL A 45 -13.18 -5.43 -13.26
N ASP A 46 -12.33 -4.44 -13.53
CA ASP A 46 -11.14 -4.18 -12.73
C ASP A 46 -11.41 -3.13 -11.64
N VAL A 47 -10.83 -3.34 -10.47
CA VAL A 47 -10.94 -2.48 -9.29
C VAL A 47 -9.54 -2.13 -8.78
N ILE A 48 -9.10 -0.95 -9.17
CA ILE A 48 -7.73 -0.47 -9.00
C ILE A 48 -7.71 0.53 -7.85
N GLY A 49 -7.15 0.12 -6.71
CA GLY A 49 -6.96 0.98 -5.55
C GLY A 49 -5.70 1.83 -5.71
N ALA A 50 -5.77 3.07 -5.26
CA ALA A 50 -4.64 3.99 -5.12
C ALA A 50 -4.68 4.65 -3.73
N ALA A 51 -3.87 5.68 -3.51
CA ALA A 51 -3.73 6.34 -2.21
C ALA A 51 -5.08 6.74 -1.59
N THR A 52 -5.84 7.63 -2.24
CA THR A 52 -7.14 8.12 -1.76
C THR A 52 -8.27 7.90 -2.75
N THR A 53 -8.03 7.08 -3.78
CA THR A 53 -8.98 6.85 -4.86
C THR A 53 -9.09 5.38 -5.23
N VAL A 54 -10.22 5.02 -5.82
CA VAL A 54 -10.44 3.69 -6.41
C VAL A 54 -11.00 3.89 -7.81
N LEU A 55 -10.30 3.39 -8.82
CA LEU A 55 -10.81 3.34 -10.19
C LEU A 55 -11.54 2.02 -10.39
N VAL A 56 -12.80 2.09 -10.81
CA VAL A 56 -13.57 0.92 -11.26
C VAL A 56 -13.70 1.02 -12.77
N GLN A 57 -13.16 0.03 -13.48
CA GLN A 57 -13.11 0.00 -14.93
C GLN A 57 -13.83 -1.23 -15.47
N TRP A 58 -14.79 -1.01 -16.36
CA TRP A 58 -15.48 -2.04 -17.11
C TRP A 58 -14.80 -2.29 -18.45
N PRO A 59 -15.07 -3.43 -19.10
CA PRO A 59 -14.68 -3.62 -20.49
C PRO A 59 -15.21 -2.47 -21.36
N PRO A 60 -14.41 -1.92 -22.30
CA PRO A 60 -14.80 -0.76 -23.11
C PRO A 60 -16.13 -0.95 -23.86
N ALA A 61 -16.45 -2.18 -24.25
CA ALA A 61 -17.68 -2.53 -24.95
C ALA A 61 -18.93 -2.56 -24.04
N ALA A 62 -18.75 -2.79 -22.74
CA ALA A 62 -19.84 -2.85 -21.77
C ALA A 62 -20.25 -1.45 -21.28
N GLY A 63 -19.27 -0.54 -21.13
CA GLY A 63 -19.48 0.77 -20.53
C GLY A 63 -19.78 0.69 -19.02
N VAL A 64 -19.97 1.85 -18.39
CA VAL A 64 -20.18 1.92 -16.93
C VAL A 64 -21.55 1.31 -16.53
N ASN A 65 -21.53 0.29 -15.66
CA ASN A 65 -22.74 -0.21 -15.01
C ASN A 65 -23.01 0.52 -13.69
N ALA A 66 -23.55 1.75 -13.79
CA ALA A 66 -23.76 2.63 -12.64
C ALA A 66 -24.68 2.04 -11.56
N LEU A 67 -25.70 1.26 -11.96
CA LEU A 67 -26.63 0.64 -11.01
C LEU A 67 -25.95 -0.46 -10.19
N ALA A 68 -25.14 -1.31 -10.84
CA ALA A 68 -24.36 -2.35 -10.16
C ALA A 68 -23.35 -1.73 -9.18
N LEU A 69 -22.60 -0.71 -9.63
CA LEU A 69 -21.67 0.02 -8.78
C LEU A 69 -22.38 0.60 -7.54
N HIS A 70 -23.52 1.27 -7.74
CA HIS A 70 -24.27 1.86 -6.65
C HIS A 70 -24.79 0.81 -5.64
N ARG A 71 -25.19 -0.39 -6.11
CA ARG A 71 -25.59 -1.50 -5.22
C ARG A 71 -24.41 -2.05 -4.43
N ALA A 72 -23.28 -2.28 -5.11
CA ALA A 72 -22.05 -2.76 -4.48
C ALA A 72 -21.55 -1.79 -3.40
N LEU A 73 -21.55 -0.48 -3.68
CA LEU A 73 -21.20 0.55 -2.71
C LEU A 73 -22.14 0.59 -1.50
N ARG A 74 -23.45 0.45 -1.70
CA ARG A 74 -24.41 0.37 -0.58
C ARG A 74 -24.24 -0.89 0.27
N ASN A 75 -23.87 -2.00 -0.33
CA ASN A 75 -23.57 -3.22 0.42
C ASN A 75 -22.25 -3.06 1.19
N ALA A 76 -21.27 -2.38 0.59
CA ALA A 76 -19.98 -2.11 1.21
C ALA A 76 -20.10 -1.24 2.48
N THR A 77 -21.00 -0.27 2.51
CA THR A 77 -21.22 0.61 3.68
C THR A 77 -21.98 -0.07 4.83
N ARG A 78 -22.93 -0.96 4.53
CA ARG A 78 -23.78 -1.64 5.56
C ARG A 78 -23.02 -2.58 6.49
N VAL A 79 -21.85 -3.08 6.07
CA VAL A 79 -21.04 -4.00 6.87
C VAL A 79 -20.09 -3.24 7.82
N GLY A 80 -20.04 -1.90 7.75
CA GLY A 80 -19.25 -1.04 8.65
C GLY A 80 -19.93 -0.66 9.97
N ASP A 81 -21.24 -0.86 10.13
CA ASP A 81 -22.05 -0.44 11.29
C ASP A 81 -22.45 -1.59 12.25
N GLY A 82 -21.84 -2.77 12.09
CA GLY A 82 -22.26 -4.01 12.76
C GLY A 82 -21.59 -4.32 14.10
N GLY A 83 -21.33 -3.33 14.96
CA GLY A 83 -20.82 -3.53 16.32
C GLY A 83 -21.92 -3.92 17.32
N SER A 84 -22.41 -5.16 17.25
CA SER A 84 -22.96 -5.97 18.36
C SER A 84 -23.84 -7.10 17.79
N ARG A 85 -23.35 -8.34 17.85
CA ARG A 85 -24.22 -9.53 17.83
C ARG A 85 -23.78 -10.48 18.94
N SER A 86 -24.72 -10.74 19.84
CA SER A 86 -24.63 -11.76 20.88
C SER A 86 -24.75 -13.17 20.25
N PRO A 87 -24.16 -14.22 20.85
CA PRO A 87 -23.99 -15.52 20.21
C PRO A 87 -25.10 -16.50 20.60
N SER A 88 -25.92 -16.89 19.63
CA SER A 88 -26.65 -18.16 19.65
C SER A 88 -27.25 -18.41 18.28
N ASP A 89 -26.61 -19.28 17.51
CA ASP A 89 -27.25 -20.39 16.79
C ASP A 89 -26.29 -20.92 15.72
N THR A 90 -25.71 -22.09 16.02
CA THR A 90 -25.05 -22.94 15.03
C THR A 90 -26.11 -23.85 14.42
N PRO A 91 -26.02 -24.16 13.11
CA PRO A 91 -25.65 -25.53 12.82
C PRO A 91 -24.56 -25.68 11.76
N SER A 92 -23.81 -26.74 11.98
CA SER A 92 -22.62 -27.25 11.31
C SER A 92 -22.80 -27.53 9.81
N ALA A 93 -21.85 -27.06 9.00
CA ALA A 93 -21.30 -27.74 7.84
C ALA A 93 -20.00 -27.03 7.38
N SER A 94 -18.85 -27.72 7.44
CA SER A 94 -17.62 -27.32 6.73
C SER A 94 -17.79 -27.57 5.23
N PRO A 95 -17.22 -26.71 4.37
CA PRO A 95 -15.83 -26.92 3.96
C PRO A 95 -14.95 -25.66 4.06
N SER A 96 -13.66 -25.91 3.94
CA SER A 96 -12.49 -25.08 4.25
C SER A 96 -12.40 -23.69 3.61
N ALA A 97 -11.50 -22.90 4.21
CA ALA A 97 -10.94 -21.59 3.83
C ALA A 97 -11.72 -20.36 4.29
N THR A 98 -11.26 -19.72 5.38
CA THR A 98 -11.46 -18.29 5.60
C THR A 98 -10.38 -17.72 6.54
N ASP A 99 -9.62 -16.76 6.01
CA ASP A 99 -8.92 -15.72 6.74
C ASP A 99 -9.88 -15.02 7.72
N ALA A 100 -9.62 -15.16 9.00
CA ALA A 100 -10.08 -14.21 10.00
C ALA A 100 -8.99 -13.13 10.15
N PRO A 101 -9.34 -11.85 10.35
CA PRO A 101 -8.34 -10.84 10.66
C PRO A 101 -7.66 -11.20 11.98
N GLY A 102 -6.41 -11.64 11.88
CA GLY A 102 -5.62 -12.19 12.97
C GLY A 102 -5.25 -11.15 14.03
N ALA A 103 -5.15 -11.64 15.26
CA ALA A 103 -4.72 -10.94 16.45
C ALA A 103 -3.35 -10.23 16.30
N PRO A 104 -3.03 -9.19 17.10
CA PRO A 104 -1.84 -8.35 16.93
C PRO A 104 -0.54 -9.01 17.44
N ASN A 105 -0.16 -10.17 16.88
CA ASN A 105 1.16 -10.76 17.12
C ASN A 105 1.59 -11.84 16.10
N SER A 106 1.32 -11.65 14.81
CA SER A 106 1.93 -12.46 13.75
C SER A 106 3.27 -11.87 13.32
N ALA A 107 4.26 -12.73 13.04
CA ALA A 107 5.51 -12.32 12.39
C ALA A 107 5.19 -11.62 11.05
N PRO A 108 6.04 -10.68 10.58
CA PRO A 108 5.79 -10.00 9.32
C PRO A 108 5.81 -11.00 8.16
N ASP A 109 4.98 -10.75 7.15
CA ASP A 109 4.88 -11.62 5.97
C ASP A 109 6.20 -11.64 5.20
N HIS A 110 6.92 -10.50 5.17
CA HIS A 110 8.18 -10.35 4.45
C HIS A 110 9.27 -9.66 5.27
N HIS A 111 10.48 -10.21 5.17
CA HIS A 111 11.72 -9.53 5.56
C HIS A 111 12.53 -9.17 4.31
N ILE A 112 12.81 -7.89 4.12
CA ILE A 112 13.62 -7.41 2.99
C ILE A 112 14.95 -6.91 3.50
N ASP A 113 16.02 -7.58 3.10
CA ASP A 113 17.40 -7.19 3.43
C ASP A 113 17.84 -6.03 2.55
N VAL A 114 18.33 -4.96 3.19
CA VAL A 114 18.65 -3.69 2.55
C VAL A 114 20.07 -3.28 2.91
N ARG A 115 20.85 -2.94 1.89
CA ARG A 115 22.06 -2.14 2.08
C ARG A 115 21.68 -0.67 1.98
N TYR A 116 21.83 0.06 3.08
CA TYR A 116 21.52 1.50 3.15
C TYR A 116 22.67 2.35 2.60
N ASP A 117 22.86 2.30 1.28
CA ASP A 117 23.86 3.06 0.51
C ASP A 117 23.19 4.02 -0.49
N GLY A 118 21.93 4.40 -0.25
CA GLY A 118 21.13 5.18 -1.18
C GLY A 118 21.64 6.60 -1.36
N ALA A 119 21.52 7.10 -2.60
CA ALA A 119 22.05 8.41 -3.00
C ALA A 119 21.41 9.59 -2.25
N ASP A 120 20.21 9.43 -1.67
CA ASP A 120 19.48 10.50 -0.96
C ASP A 120 19.50 10.32 0.55
N LEU A 121 20.14 9.28 1.08
CA LEU A 121 20.05 8.93 2.50
C LEU A 121 20.54 10.06 3.41
N ALA A 122 21.65 10.72 3.05
CA ALA A 122 22.16 11.88 3.76
C ALA A 122 21.24 13.11 3.62
N GLU A 123 20.73 13.39 2.43
CA GLU A 123 19.82 14.51 2.16
C GLU A 123 18.50 14.35 2.95
N VAL A 124 18.01 13.12 3.11
CA VAL A 124 16.84 12.81 3.95
C VAL A 124 17.13 13.14 5.42
N ALA A 125 18.30 12.78 5.95
CA ALA A 125 18.70 13.11 7.32
C ALA A 125 18.80 14.64 7.52
N ASP A 126 19.41 15.35 6.58
CA ASP A 126 19.51 16.81 6.60
C ASP A 126 18.11 17.46 6.57
N THR A 127 17.20 16.93 5.75
CA THR A 127 15.82 17.42 5.64
C THR A 127 15.05 17.23 6.95
N LEU A 128 15.20 16.07 7.61
CA LEU A 128 14.57 15.80 8.91
C LEU A 128 15.10 16.74 9.99
N THR A 129 16.41 16.99 10.00
CA THR A 129 17.04 17.96 10.90
C THR A 129 16.50 19.36 10.66
N ALA A 130 16.46 19.80 9.41
CA ALA A 130 15.97 21.13 9.03
C ALA A 130 14.47 21.33 9.33
N SER A 131 13.68 20.25 9.40
CA SER A 131 12.27 20.31 9.79
C SER A 131 12.03 20.59 11.29
N GLY A 132 13.11 20.68 12.08
CA GLY A 132 13.10 21.04 13.50
C GLY A 132 12.88 19.84 14.42
N GLY A 133 13.28 19.94 15.69
CA GLY A 133 13.33 18.82 16.64
C GLY A 133 14.77 18.44 16.94
N ASP A 134 15.04 17.13 17.04
CA ASP A 134 16.39 16.59 17.21
C ASP A 134 17.16 16.58 15.87
N ASP A 135 18.49 16.59 15.96
CA ASP A 135 19.37 16.37 14.80
C ASP A 135 19.28 14.89 14.36
N TRP A 136 19.18 14.67 13.05
CA TRP A 136 19.12 13.35 12.45
C TRP A 136 20.44 13.03 11.74
N SER A 137 21.04 11.92 12.13
CA SER A 137 22.10 11.28 11.36
C SER A 137 21.53 10.31 10.31
N VAL A 138 22.38 9.86 9.39
CA VAL A 138 22.05 8.76 8.48
C VAL A 138 21.63 7.51 9.26
N ASP A 139 22.33 7.18 10.35
CA ASP A 139 22.01 6.01 11.17
C ASP A 139 20.64 6.14 11.83
N ASP A 140 20.21 7.36 12.18
CA ASP A 140 18.86 7.62 12.70
C ASP A 140 17.78 7.34 11.67
N VAL A 141 18.00 7.72 10.40
CA VAL A 141 17.08 7.41 9.29
C VAL A 141 16.96 5.91 9.08
N VAL A 142 18.10 5.20 9.07
CA VAL A 142 18.14 3.73 8.92
C VAL A 142 17.40 3.05 10.09
N ARG A 143 17.72 3.44 11.31
CA ARG A 143 17.06 2.93 12.53
C ARG A 143 15.55 3.18 12.51
N ALA A 144 15.14 4.38 12.12
CA ALA A 144 13.72 4.73 11.98
C ALA A 144 13.02 3.86 10.93
N HIS A 145 13.61 3.70 9.75
CA HIS A 145 12.99 2.96 8.64
C HIS A 145 12.88 1.46 8.93
N THR A 146 13.88 0.88 9.60
CA THR A 146 13.92 -0.54 9.97
C THR A 146 13.05 -0.87 11.19
N ALA A 147 12.74 0.11 12.04
CA ALA A 147 11.85 -0.07 13.20
C ALA A 147 10.35 -0.09 12.82
N ILE A 148 10.00 0.29 11.59
CA ILE A 148 8.61 0.34 11.14
C ILE A 148 8.22 -1.01 10.55
N THR A 149 7.12 -1.59 11.04
CA THR A 149 6.37 -2.58 10.27
C THR A 149 5.58 -1.83 9.21
N TRP A 150 5.90 -2.10 7.96
CA TRP A 150 5.22 -1.49 6.83
C TRP A 150 4.11 -2.43 6.33
N ARG A 151 3.00 -1.88 5.86
CA ARG A 151 1.92 -2.64 5.20
C ARG A 151 1.77 -2.20 3.76
N VAL A 152 1.66 -3.16 2.85
CA VAL A 152 1.34 -2.93 1.44
C VAL A 152 -0.08 -2.41 1.33
N GLN A 153 -0.23 -1.13 0.99
CA GLN A 153 -1.56 -0.53 0.80
C GLN A 153 -2.16 -0.92 -0.56
N PHE A 154 -1.37 -0.79 -1.63
CA PHE A 154 -1.76 -1.17 -2.98
C PHE A 154 -0.51 -1.44 -3.84
N ILE A 155 -0.71 -2.17 -4.94
CA ILE A 155 0.29 -2.37 -5.99
C ILE A 155 -0.07 -1.46 -7.18
N GLY A 156 0.91 -0.78 -7.76
CA GLY A 156 0.70 0.14 -8.88
C GLY A 156 2.01 0.67 -9.43
N PHE A 157 2.00 1.62 -10.37
CA PHE A 157 3.17 2.19 -11.06
C PHE A 157 3.95 1.20 -11.96
N ALA A 158 4.38 0.05 -11.44
CA ALA A 158 5.01 -1.03 -12.18
C ALA A 158 4.66 -2.39 -11.56
N PRO A 159 4.71 -3.50 -12.32
CA PRO A 159 4.49 -4.84 -11.76
C PRO A 159 5.41 -5.12 -10.56
N GLY A 160 4.83 -5.48 -9.42
CA GLY A 160 5.54 -5.72 -8.15
C GLY A 160 5.93 -4.49 -7.34
N PHE A 161 5.58 -3.27 -7.77
CA PHE A 161 5.83 -2.06 -6.98
C PHE A 161 4.69 -1.88 -5.95
N GLY A 162 4.99 -2.22 -4.69
CA GLY A 162 4.09 -2.04 -3.56
C GLY A 162 4.28 -0.69 -2.88
N TYR A 163 3.19 0.03 -2.67
CA TYR A 163 3.15 1.25 -1.87
C TYR A 163 2.99 0.87 -0.40
N LEU A 164 4.04 1.07 0.38
CA LEU A 164 4.10 0.65 1.77
C LEU A 164 3.79 1.82 2.71
N VAL A 165 2.85 1.65 3.63
CA VAL A 165 2.53 2.63 4.69
C VAL A 165 2.88 2.05 6.06
N PRO A 166 3.18 2.88 7.09
CA PRO A 166 3.35 2.38 8.44
C PRO A 166 2.11 1.61 8.92
N ASP A 167 2.31 0.45 9.54
CA ASP A 167 1.23 -0.31 10.16
C ASP A 167 0.76 0.39 11.44
N GLU A 168 -0.39 1.06 11.37
CA GLU A 168 -1.01 1.78 12.49
C GLU A 168 -1.24 0.92 13.74
N SER A 169 -1.41 -0.41 13.61
CA SER A 169 -1.55 -1.30 14.78
C SER A 169 -0.26 -1.45 15.60
N THR A 170 0.88 -1.12 14.98
CA THR A 170 2.22 -1.18 15.60
C THR A 170 2.86 0.20 15.75
N THR A 171 2.23 1.25 15.22
CA THR A 171 2.79 2.61 15.16
C THR A 171 2.22 3.46 16.30
N ALA A 172 3.01 3.63 17.36
CA ALA A 172 2.68 4.56 18.45
C ALA A 172 2.59 6.02 17.97
N PRO A 173 1.89 6.93 18.69
CA PRO A 173 1.76 8.33 18.29
C PRO A 173 3.09 9.07 18.11
N ASP A 174 4.10 8.72 18.88
CA ASP A 174 5.46 9.26 18.89
C ASP A 174 6.45 8.43 18.03
N HIS A 175 5.94 7.48 17.25
CA HIS A 175 6.75 6.57 16.46
C HIS A 175 7.53 7.31 15.34
N PRO A 176 8.79 6.89 15.04
CA PRO A 176 9.62 7.53 14.00
C PRO A 176 8.98 7.59 12.61
N ALA A 177 7.99 6.73 12.34
CA ALA A 177 7.16 6.76 11.13
C ALA A 177 6.58 8.14 10.83
N ARG A 178 6.16 8.90 11.86
CA ARG A 178 5.56 10.23 11.67
C ARG A 178 6.58 11.24 11.15
N ARG A 179 7.84 11.13 11.56
CA ARG A 179 8.93 11.97 11.07
C ARG A 179 9.29 11.61 9.63
N LEU A 180 9.43 10.33 9.31
CA LEU A 180 9.69 9.89 7.93
C LEU A 180 8.56 10.27 6.96
N ALA A 181 7.31 10.32 7.43
CA ALA A 181 6.17 10.69 6.61
C ALA A 181 6.20 12.15 6.11
N THR A 182 6.98 13.04 6.75
CA THR A 182 7.12 14.44 6.31
C THR A 182 8.02 14.58 5.08
N ILE A 183 8.81 13.55 4.75
CA ILE A 183 9.71 13.55 3.60
C ILE A 183 8.92 13.55 2.31
N GLY A 184 8.96 14.68 1.61
CA GLY A 184 8.31 14.84 0.31
C GLY A 184 9.00 14.10 -0.83
N ARG A 185 8.38 14.11 -2.01
CA ARG A 185 9.02 13.67 -3.24
C ARG A 185 10.14 14.63 -3.62
N ARG A 186 11.12 14.14 -4.38
CA ARG A 186 12.11 15.01 -5.03
C ARG A 186 11.40 16.00 -5.96
N THR A 187 11.93 17.22 -6.01
CA THR A 187 11.43 18.28 -6.91
C THR A 187 11.59 17.91 -8.39
N THR A 188 12.66 17.20 -8.74
CA THR A 188 12.91 16.67 -10.08
C THR A 188 13.06 15.15 -10.00
N SER A 189 12.29 14.44 -10.83
CA SER A 189 12.40 12.98 -10.94
C SER A 189 13.69 12.59 -11.66
N ARG A 190 14.30 11.48 -11.22
CA ARG A 190 15.40 10.86 -11.95
C ARG A 190 14.86 10.23 -13.23
N THR A 191 15.63 10.35 -14.31
CA THR A 191 15.36 9.63 -15.56
C THR A 191 15.54 8.13 -15.40
N ARG A 192 16.40 7.70 -14.46
CA ARG A 192 16.66 6.29 -14.16
C ARG A 192 16.96 6.07 -12.68
N VAL A 193 16.20 5.18 -12.08
CA VAL A 193 16.39 4.56 -10.76
C VAL A 193 16.70 3.08 -11.01
N PRO A 194 17.66 2.46 -10.30
CA PRO A 194 17.94 1.02 -10.42
C PRO A 194 16.76 0.16 -9.93
N GLY A 195 16.63 -1.07 -10.46
CA GLY A 195 15.82 -2.10 -9.82
C GLY A 195 16.44 -2.50 -8.48
N GLY A 196 15.60 -2.90 -7.53
CA GLY A 196 15.98 -3.16 -6.14
C GLY A 196 16.17 -1.90 -5.28
N ALA A 197 16.03 -0.69 -5.84
CA ALA A 197 16.18 0.52 -5.05
C ALA A 197 15.07 0.64 -3.99
N VAL A 198 15.46 0.82 -2.73
CA VAL A 198 14.55 1.07 -1.60
C VAL A 198 14.40 2.57 -1.44
N ALA A 199 13.16 3.05 -1.41
CA ALA A 199 12.88 4.47 -1.49
C ALA A 199 11.74 4.92 -0.57
N LEU A 200 11.74 6.21 -0.23
CA LEU A 200 10.78 6.84 0.65
C LEU A 200 10.27 8.16 0.03
N ALA A 201 8.95 8.38 0.05
CA ALA A 201 8.33 9.67 -0.20
C ALA A 201 6.87 9.74 0.25
N ALA A 202 6.46 10.90 0.74
CA ALA A 202 5.07 11.29 1.01
C ALA A 202 4.31 10.29 1.90
N GLY A 203 4.95 9.81 2.97
CA GLY A 203 4.36 8.81 3.88
C GLY A 203 4.50 7.36 3.42
N TYR A 204 5.11 7.12 2.26
CA TYR A 204 5.29 5.79 1.71
C TYR A 204 6.76 5.36 1.66
N SER A 205 6.99 4.06 1.85
CA SER A 205 8.19 3.35 1.41
C SER A 205 7.85 2.41 0.25
N ALA A 206 8.86 1.99 -0.51
CA ALA A 206 8.70 1.04 -1.62
C ALA A 206 10.05 0.45 -2.06
N VAL A 207 9.98 -0.63 -2.82
CA VAL A 207 11.10 -1.19 -3.58
C VAL A 207 10.79 -1.07 -5.07
N TYR A 208 11.69 -0.46 -5.84
CA TYR A 208 11.58 -0.40 -7.29
C TYR A 208 11.84 -1.80 -7.88
N PRO A 209 10.85 -2.46 -8.53
CA PRO A 209 11.02 -3.84 -9.00
C PRO A 209 11.96 -3.94 -10.21
N ARG A 210 12.02 -2.89 -11.04
CA ARG A 210 12.82 -2.83 -12.26
C ARG A 210 13.36 -1.41 -12.50
N PRO A 211 14.42 -1.24 -13.31
CA PRO A 211 14.92 0.09 -13.64
C PRO A 211 13.89 0.94 -14.37
N GLY A 212 13.77 2.21 -13.99
CA GLY A 212 12.82 3.15 -14.60
C GLY A 212 12.92 4.57 -14.02
N PRO A 213 12.15 5.55 -14.53
CA PRO A 213 12.15 6.88 -13.96
C PRO A 213 11.49 6.90 -12.58
N GLY A 214 11.94 7.77 -11.67
CA GLY A 214 11.43 7.81 -10.30
C GLY A 214 11.77 9.09 -9.55
N GLY A 215 10.84 9.58 -8.75
CA GLY A 215 10.97 10.84 -7.99
C GLY A 215 11.01 10.65 -6.47
N TRP A 216 11.24 9.44 -5.99
CA TRP A 216 11.34 9.15 -4.56
C TRP A 216 12.79 9.25 -4.08
N ASN A 217 12.96 9.46 -2.78
CA ASN A 217 14.28 9.55 -2.15
C ASN A 217 14.81 8.13 -1.95
N LEU A 218 15.98 7.84 -2.50
CA LEU A 218 16.60 6.51 -2.46
C LEU A 218 17.39 6.36 -1.16
N LEU A 219 16.95 5.43 -0.32
CA LEU A 219 17.56 5.14 0.99
C LEU A 219 18.60 4.02 0.92
N GLY A 220 18.42 3.09 -0.02
CA GLY A 220 19.31 1.94 -0.16
C GLY A 220 18.91 1.04 -1.33
N ARG A 221 19.39 -0.20 -1.28
CA ARG A 221 19.06 -1.23 -2.28
C ARG A 221 18.94 -2.61 -1.66
N THR A 222 18.12 -3.43 -2.29
CA THR A 222 17.96 -4.85 -1.98
C THR A 222 18.22 -5.68 -3.23
N GLU A 223 18.66 -6.92 -3.02
CA GLU A 223 18.75 -7.95 -4.06
C GLU A 223 17.47 -8.82 -4.12
N ALA A 224 16.47 -8.51 -3.30
CA ALA A 224 15.18 -9.20 -3.32
C ALA A 224 14.50 -9.04 -4.68
N THR A 225 13.99 -10.15 -5.22
CA THR A 225 13.18 -10.12 -6.44
C THR A 225 11.76 -9.70 -6.06
N MET A 226 11.31 -8.56 -6.55
CA MET A 226 9.97 -8.03 -6.25
C MET A 226 8.90 -8.49 -7.25
N PHE A 227 9.32 -8.88 -8.45
CA PHE A 227 8.46 -9.38 -9.51
C PHE A 227 9.22 -10.36 -10.40
N ASP A 228 8.64 -11.55 -10.58
CA ASP A 228 9.07 -12.55 -11.55
C ASP A 228 7.86 -13.08 -12.30
N VAL A 229 7.82 -12.86 -13.61
CA VAL A 229 6.72 -13.31 -14.48
C VAL A 229 6.59 -14.84 -14.54
N HIS A 230 7.63 -15.57 -14.14
CA HIS A 230 7.64 -17.03 -14.13
C HIS A 230 7.33 -17.63 -12.75
N ALA A 231 7.19 -16.82 -11.71
CA ALA A 231 6.80 -17.25 -10.37
C ALA A 231 5.26 -17.29 -10.20
N ASP A 232 4.80 -18.05 -9.20
CA ASP A 232 3.39 -18.10 -8.79
C ASP A 232 3.28 -17.92 -7.25
N PRO A 233 2.76 -16.77 -6.76
CA PRO A 233 2.35 -15.60 -7.53
C PRO A 233 3.56 -14.84 -8.13
N PRO A 234 3.38 -14.10 -9.24
CA PRO A 234 4.48 -13.39 -9.90
C PRO A 234 4.97 -12.16 -9.13
N SER A 235 4.14 -11.61 -8.22
CA SER A 235 4.49 -10.49 -7.35
C SER A 235 4.82 -11.02 -5.96
N THR A 236 5.97 -10.62 -5.44
CA THR A 236 6.38 -10.99 -4.07
C THR A 236 5.48 -10.35 -3.02
N LEU A 237 5.02 -9.13 -3.29
CA LEU A 237 4.13 -8.38 -2.40
C LEU A 237 2.69 -8.40 -2.91
N SER A 238 1.75 -8.61 -2.00
CA SER A 238 0.32 -8.46 -2.21
C SER A 238 -0.28 -7.37 -1.30
N PRO A 239 -1.37 -6.69 -1.71
CA PRO A 239 -2.05 -5.74 -0.83
C PRO A 239 -2.49 -6.40 0.49
N GLY A 240 -2.15 -5.78 1.62
CA GLY A 240 -2.39 -6.30 2.96
C GLY A 240 -1.13 -6.85 3.63
N ASP A 241 -0.16 -7.36 2.86
CA ASP A 241 1.07 -7.94 3.39
C ASP A 241 1.84 -6.94 4.26
N THR A 242 2.53 -7.46 5.27
CA THR A 242 3.43 -6.73 6.15
C THR A 242 4.89 -6.97 5.79
N VAL A 243 5.70 -5.92 5.85
CA VAL A 243 7.10 -5.89 5.44
C VAL A 243 7.93 -5.24 6.53
N VAL A 244 9.01 -5.90 6.94
CA VAL A 244 10.04 -5.30 7.80
C VAL A 244 11.36 -5.27 7.03
N PHE A 245 11.96 -4.09 6.93
CA PHE A 245 13.28 -3.93 6.33
C PHE A 245 14.38 -4.21 7.36
N ARG A 246 15.44 -4.88 6.92
CA ARG A 246 16.60 -5.19 7.76
C ARG A 246 17.86 -4.60 7.14
N ASP A 247 18.60 -3.84 7.92
CA ASP A 247 19.93 -3.39 7.49
C ASP A 247 20.93 -4.56 7.56
N ILE A 248 21.59 -4.83 6.44
CA ILE A 248 22.67 -5.83 6.34
C ILE A 248 24.08 -5.22 6.36
N GLY A 249 24.16 -3.89 6.53
CA GLY A 249 25.40 -3.14 6.55
C GLY A 249 26.12 -3.04 5.19
N GLY A 250 27.20 -2.28 5.18
CA GLY A 250 28.20 -2.33 4.10
C GLY A 250 29.21 -3.43 4.38
N SER A 251 29.50 -4.31 3.40
CA SER A 251 30.78 -5.02 3.43
C SER A 251 31.88 -3.96 3.40
N ARG A 252 32.61 -3.86 4.51
CA ARG A 252 33.83 -3.05 4.61
C ARG A 252 34.87 -3.50 3.58
#